data_AF-A0A5E4AA70-F1
#
_entry.id   AF-A0A5E4AA70-F1
#
_cell.length_a   1.000
_cell.length_b   1.000
_cell.length_c   1.000
_cell.angle_alpha   90.00
_cell.angle_beta   90.00
_cell.angle_gamma   90.00
#
_symmetry.space_group_name_H-M   'P 1'
#
loop_
_entity.id
_entity.type
_entity.pdbx_description
1 polymer ?
#
loop_
_entity_poly.entity_id
_entity_poly.type
_entity_poly.pdbx_seq_one_letter_code
_entity_poly.pdbx_strand_id
1 'polypeptide(L)'
;MSLEDPFFVVRGEVQKAVNTVRGLHQRWCELLQDGAAVGREELDWTTNELRNGLRSIEWDLEDLEETIDILGPRIVEANPGKFKLPAGDLQERKVFVERMREAVQEMKDHMVSPAAIAFMERNNREEVLMAKLDAQKSHSDLLDASVVSATSRYIEEQQATQQLIMEQQDQQLEMVSGSIRVLKHMSGRVGEELDEQGVMLDAFAHEMDLTQSQMDRVLRKMAKVSHMTSDRRQWCAIVVLLGVVLLVLILLFSL
;
A
#
# COMPACT_ATOMS: atom_id res chain seq x y z
N MET A 1 21.73 17.37 17.49
CA MET A 1 20.98 17.62 16.25
C MET A 1 19.58 17.09 16.48
N SER A 2 18.54 17.91 16.34
CA SER A 2 17.15 17.41 16.40
C SER A 2 16.92 16.56 15.15
N LEU A 3 16.52 15.30 15.34
CA LEU A 3 16.05 14.45 14.26
C LEU A 3 14.90 15.17 13.55
N GLU A 4 15.05 15.39 12.25
CA GLU A 4 14.01 15.94 11.39
C GLU A 4 12.84 14.95 11.36
N ASP A 5 11.61 15.45 11.50
CA ASP A 5 10.44 14.60 11.65
C ASP A 5 10.14 13.90 10.30
N PRO A 6 10.22 12.57 10.24
CA PRO A 6 10.04 11.82 8.99
C PRO A 6 8.65 12.00 8.39
N PHE A 7 7.65 12.41 9.18
CA PHE A 7 6.31 12.68 8.69
C PHE A 7 6.30 13.72 7.56
N PHE A 8 7.08 14.80 7.66
CA PHE A 8 7.04 15.86 6.65
C PHE A 8 7.67 15.45 5.31
N VAL A 9 8.62 14.50 5.34
CA VAL A 9 9.20 13.91 4.13
C VAL A 9 8.15 13.06 3.43
N VAL A 10 7.55 12.10 4.15
CA VAL A 10 6.52 11.19 3.60
C VAL A 10 5.29 11.99 3.15
N ARG A 11 4.89 13.02 3.90
CA ARG A 11 3.83 13.96 3.49
C ARG A 11 4.09 14.56 2.11
N GLY A 12 5.33 15.00 1.85
CA GLY A 12 5.72 15.56 0.56
C GLY A 12 5.66 14.53 -0.57
N GLU A 13 6.08 13.30 -0.29
CA GLU A 13 6.05 12.18 -1.24
C GLU A 13 4.61 11.76 -1.58
N VAL A 14 3.76 11.56 -0.58
CA VAL A 14 2.33 11.26 -0.74
C VAL A 14 1.63 12.37 -1.52
N GLN A 15 1.88 13.64 -1.19
CA GLN A 15 1.27 14.77 -1.91
C GLN A 15 1.67 14.79 -3.39
N LYS A 16 2.95 14.47 -3.69
CA LYS A 16 3.45 14.37 -5.06
C LYS A 16 2.84 13.17 -5.79
N ALA A 17 2.73 12.01 -5.14
CA ALA A 17 2.11 10.81 -5.69
C ALA A 17 0.63 11.07 -6.05
N VAL A 18 -0.15 11.66 -5.13
CA VAL A 18 -1.55 12.04 -5.36
C VAL A 18 -1.70 13.00 -6.55
N ASN A 19 -0.79 13.97 -6.71
CA ASN A 19 -0.84 14.90 -7.84
C ASN A 19 -0.55 14.19 -9.18
N THR A 20 0.39 13.24 -9.20
CA THR A 20 0.68 12.41 -10.38
C THR A 20 -0.53 11.54 -10.75
N VAL A 21 -1.11 10.86 -9.76
CA VAL A 21 -2.29 10.00 -9.93
C VAL A 21 -3.51 10.81 -10.37
N ARG A 22 -3.68 12.06 -9.90
CA ARG A 22 -4.71 12.98 -10.43
C ARG A 22 -4.52 13.29 -11.91
N GLY A 23 -3.29 13.52 -12.35
CA GLY A 23 -2.99 13.72 -13.77
C GLY A 23 -3.36 12.48 -14.61
N LEU A 24 -3.00 11.28 -14.12
CA LEU A 24 -3.40 10.02 -14.75
C LEU A 24 -4.91 9.83 -14.78
N HIS A 25 -5.61 10.16 -13.70
CA HIS A 25 -7.07 10.09 -13.62
C HIS A 25 -7.74 11.05 -14.61
N GLN A 26 -7.24 12.28 -14.76
CA GLN A 26 -7.74 13.22 -15.77
C GLN A 26 -7.57 12.66 -17.19
N ARG A 27 -6.37 12.15 -17.51
CA ARG A 27 -6.11 11.51 -18.81
C ARG A 27 -7.03 10.30 -19.04
N TRP A 28 -7.23 9.49 -18.02
CA TRP A 28 -8.14 8.35 -18.06
C TRP A 28 -9.59 8.78 -18.35
N CYS A 29 -10.09 9.84 -17.69
CA CYS A 29 -11.42 10.38 -17.97
C CYS A 29 -11.57 10.94 -19.40
N GLU A 30 -10.51 11.52 -19.97
CA GLU A 30 -10.50 11.97 -21.37
C GLU A 30 -10.58 10.77 -22.32
N LEU A 31 -9.79 9.72 -22.07
CA LEU A 31 -9.77 8.49 -22.89
C LEU A 31 -11.10 7.74 -22.86
N LEU A 32 -11.86 7.82 -21.76
CA LEU A 32 -13.22 7.28 -21.70
C LEU A 32 -14.24 8.08 -22.54
N GLN A 33 -13.98 9.36 -22.80
CA GLN A 33 -14.87 10.21 -23.61
C GLN A 33 -14.50 10.13 -25.10
N ASP A 34 -13.20 10.03 -25.38
CA ASP A 34 -12.66 9.94 -26.72
C ASP A 34 -12.77 8.48 -27.20
N GLY A 35 -13.97 8.07 -27.61
CA GLY A 35 -14.34 6.71 -28.04
C GLY A 35 -13.64 6.20 -29.31
N ALA A 36 -12.41 6.64 -29.59
CA ALA A 36 -11.61 6.24 -30.73
C ALA A 36 -10.79 4.98 -30.43
N ALA A 37 -10.85 4.00 -31.34
CA ALA A 37 -10.09 2.75 -31.27
C ALA A 37 -8.56 2.93 -31.14
N VAL A 38 -8.04 4.12 -31.44
CA VAL A 38 -6.60 4.47 -31.38
C VAL A 38 -6.10 4.66 -29.94
N GLY A 39 -6.98 4.95 -28.97
CA GLY A 39 -6.62 5.17 -27.56
C GLY A 39 -6.69 3.93 -26.66
N ARG A 40 -6.86 2.72 -27.22
CA ARG A 40 -7.17 1.50 -26.45
C ARG A 40 -6.02 1.01 -25.57
N GLU A 41 -4.85 0.78 -26.17
CA GLU A 41 -3.66 0.37 -25.41
C GLU A 41 -3.27 1.42 -24.37
N GLU A 42 -3.46 2.71 -24.72
CA GLU A 42 -3.24 3.82 -23.82
C GLU A 42 -4.24 3.80 -22.66
N LEU A 43 -5.52 3.49 -22.90
CA LEU A 43 -6.55 3.36 -21.87
C LEU A 43 -6.27 2.21 -20.91
N ASP A 44 -5.87 1.05 -21.41
CA ASP A 44 -5.55 -0.11 -20.57
C ASP A 44 -4.30 0.16 -19.72
N TRP A 45 -3.25 0.72 -20.33
CA TRP A 45 -2.05 1.13 -19.61
C TRP A 45 -2.37 2.17 -18.53
N THR A 46 -3.12 3.23 -18.89
CA THR A 46 -3.49 4.30 -17.95
C THR A 46 -4.35 3.77 -16.81
N THR A 47 -5.27 2.85 -17.11
CA THR A 47 -6.12 2.19 -16.09
C THR A 47 -5.28 1.39 -15.11
N ASN A 48 -4.33 0.59 -15.61
CA ASN A 48 -3.47 -0.23 -14.76
C ASN A 48 -2.54 0.64 -13.89
N GLU A 49 -1.91 1.65 -14.49
CA GLU A 49 -1.03 2.59 -13.78
C GLU A 49 -1.79 3.36 -12.70
N LEU A 50 -3.00 3.82 -13.00
CA LEU A 50 -3.88 4.49 -12.05
C LEU A 50 -4.22 3.59 -10.85
N ARG A 51 -4.57 2.32 -11.08
CA ARG A 51 -4.87 1.35 -9.99
C ARG A 51 -3.65 1.09 -9.12
N ASN A 52 -2.46 0.96 -9.71
CA ASN A 52 -1.24 0.71 -8.98
C ASN A 52 -0.82 1.95 -8.17
N GLY A 53 -0.90 3.14 -8.75
CA GLY A 53 -0.64 4.40 -8.06
C GLY A 53 -1.59 4.63 -6.88
N LEU A 54 -2.90 4.42 -7.07
CA LEU A 54 -3.88 4.53 -5.99
C LEU A 54 -3.56 3.56 -4.84
N ARG A 55 -3.26 2.29 -5.14
CA ARG A 55 -2.91 1.28 -4.13
C ARG A 55 -1.65 1.64 -3.34
N SER A 56 -0.61 2.13 -4.02
CA SER A 56 0.62 2.56 -3.35
C SER A 56 0.35 3.68 -2.35
N ILE A 57 -0.47 4.66 -2.75
CA ILE A 57 -0.84 5.78 -1.87
C ILE A 57 -1.70 5.30 -0.70
N GLU A 58 -2.59 4.33 -0.90
CA GLU A 58 -3.38 3.74 0.20
C GLU A 58 -2.50 3.13 1.29
N TRP A 59 -1.45 2.40 0.90
CA TRP A 59 -0.47 1.87 1.85
C TRP A 59 0.30 2.98 2.58
N ASP A 60 0.78 3.99 1.85
CA ASP A 60 1.49 5.12 2.48
C ASP A 60 0.59 5.88 3.47
N LEU A 61 -0.72 6.00 3.18
CA LEU A 61 -1.69 6.65 4.07
C LEU A 61 -2.01 5.79 5.30
N GLU A 62 -2.06 4.47 5.16
CA GLU A 62 -2.24 3.53 6.27
C GLU A 62 -1.08 3.64 7.27
N ASP A 63 0.17 3.64 6.78
CA ASP A 63 1.36 3.82 7.62
C ASP A 63 1.36 5.17 8.37
N LEU A 64 0.93 6.24 7.69
CA LEU A 64 0.80 7.56 8.31
C LEU A 64 -0.31 7.60 9.38
N GLU A 65 -1.44 6.93 9.11
CA GLU A 65 -2.55 6.79 10.05
C GLU A 65 -2.14 6.02 11.30
N GLU A 66 -1.46 4.87 11.15
CA GLU A 66 -0.89 4.10 12.26
C GLU A 66 0.10 4.94 13.08
N THR A 67 0.96 5.70 12.41
CA THR A 67 1.92 6.59 13.08
C THR A 67 1.20 7.66 13.92
N ILE A 68 0.12 8.24 13.38
CA ILE A 68 -0.72 9.21 14.09
C ILE A 68 -1.43 8.57 15.28
N ASP A 69 -1.93 7.35 15.13
CA ASP A 69 -2.64 6.63 16.19
C ASP A 69 -1.71 6.16 17.31
N ILE A 70 -0.46 5.79 17.00
CA ILE A 70 0.57 5.48 18.00
C ILE A 70 1.03 6.75 18.73
N LEU A 71 1.22 7.85 18.01
CA LEU A 71 1.72 9.11 18.57
C LEU A 71 0.63 9.92 19.28
N GLY A 72 -0.63 9.82 18.85
CA GLY A 72 -1.74 10.64 19.32
C GLY A 72 -1.96 10.55 20.83
N PRO A 73 -2.18 9.34 21.41
CA PRO A 73 -2.32 9.16 22.85
C PRO A 73 -1.08 9.62 23.60
N ARG A 74 0.12 9.36 23.06
CA ARG A 74 1.39 9.77 23.68
C ARG A 74 1.57 11.29 23.75
N ILE A 75 1.14 12.04 22.73
CA ILE A 75 1.22 13.51 22.73
C ILE A 75 0.15 14.13 23.64
N VAL A 76 -1.03 13.52 23.71
CA VAL A 76 -2.15 13.99 24.55
C VAL A 76 -1.91 13.68 26.04
N GLU A 77 -1.32 12.53 26.35
CA GLU A 77 -1.10 12.06 27.73
C GLU A 77 0.30 12.40 28.27
N ALA A 78 1.35 12.43 27.43
CA ALA A 78 2.67 12.84 27.87
C ALA A 78 2.78 14.37 27.85
N ASN A 79 3.31 14.91 28.95
CA ASN A 79 3.65 16.32 29.08
C ASN A 79 4.26 16.87 27.75
N PRO A 80 3.64 17.87 27.08
CA PRO A 80 4.04 18.37 25.76
C PRO A 80 5.47 18.92 25.69
N GLY A 81 6.18 19.02 26.81
CA GLY A 81 7.62 19.30 26.85
C GLY A 81 8.54 18.12 26.50
N LYS A 82 8.05 16.86 26.53
CA LYS A 82 8.87 15.65 26.33
C LYS A 82 8.92 15.19 24.86
N PHE A 83 7.83 15.41 24.12
CA PHE A 83 7.79 15.34 22.66
C PHE A 83 7.61 16.76 22.15
N LYS A 84 8.57 17.29 21.41
CA LYS A 84 8.50 18.65 20.82
C LYS A 84 7.53 18.70 19.62
N LEU A 85 6.34 18.12 19.77
CA LEU A 85 5.28 18.06 18.78
C LEU A 85 4.08 18.80 19.37
N PRO A 86 3.86 20.08 19.00
CA PRO A 86 2.68 20.83 19.37
C PRO A 86 1.40 20.05 19.04
N ALA A 87 0.37 20.14 19.89
CA ALA A 87 -0.92 19.52 19.62
C ALA A 87 -1.57 20.03 18.30
N GLY A 88 -1.20 21.23 17.83
CA GLY A 88 -1.59 21.75 16.53
C GLY A 88 -1.07 20.91 15.36
N ASP A 89 0.17 20.43 15.45
CA ASP A 89 0.80 19.62 14.41
C ASP A 89 0.05 18.31 14.23
N LEU A 90 -0.38 17.65 15.32
CA LEU A 90 -1.13 16.38 15.25
C LEU A 90 -2.46 16.52 14.49
N GLN A 91 -3.20 17.61 14.73
CA GLN A 91 -4.45 17.88 14.01
C GLN A 91 -4.18 18.14 12.53
N GLU A 92 -3.10 18.85 12.18
CA GLU A 92 -2.70 19.05 10.79
C GLU A 92 -2.36 17.73 10.08
N ARG A 93 -1.72 16.77 10.76
CA ARG A 93 -1.45 15.44 10.21
C ARG A 93 -2.74 14.69 9.90
N LYS A 94 -3.70 14.69 10.83
CA LYS A 94 -5.01 14.05 10.65
C LYS A 94 -5.76 14.62 9.45
N VAL A 95 -5.85 15.95 9.37
CA VAL A 95 -6.51 16.64 8.25
C VAL A 95 -5.80 16.34 6.92
N PHE A 96 -4.47 16.23 6.93
CA PHE A 96 -3.73 15.85 5.73
C PHE A 96 -4.08 14.44 5.25
N VAL A 97 -4.01 13.44 6.14
CA VAL A 97 -4.31 12.04 5.80
C VAL A 97 -5.75 11.89 5.33
N GLU A 98 -6.71 12.50 6.04
CA GLU A 98 -8.12 12.51 5.67
C GLU A 98 -8.34 13.09 4.27
N ARG A 99 -7.78 14.27 3.99
CA ARG A 99 -7.88 14.92 2.66
C ARG A 99 -7.29 14.06 1.54
N MET A 100 -6.15 13.42 1.78
CA MET A 100 -5.53 12.55 0.76
C MET A 100 -6.36 11.28 0.54
N ARG A 101 -6.92 10.69 1.61
CA ARG A 101 -7.81 9.53 1.53
C ARG A 101 -9.09 9.86 0.76
N GLU A 102 -9.71 11.01 1.01
CA GLU A 102 -10.87 11.50 0.24
C GLU A 102 -10.55 11.62 -1.25
N ALA A 103 -9.39 12.19 -1.60
CA ALA A 103 -8.98 12.34 -3.00
C ALA A 103 -8.75 10.99 -3.69
N VAL A 104 -8.14 10.02 -2.99
CA VAL A 104 -7.94 8.66 -3.49
C VAL A 104 -9.28 7.96 -3.68
N GLN A 105 -10.19 8.08 -2.70
CA GLN A 105 -11.51 7.46 -2.75
C GLN A 105 -12.36 8.02 -3.91
N GLU A 106 -12.36 9.34 -4.12
CA GLU A 106 -13.04 9.98 -5.25
C GLU A 106 -12.61 9.37 -6.60
N MET A 107 -11.30 9.23 -6.81
CA MET A 107 -10.77 8.63 -8.04
C MET A 107 -11.15 7.14 -8.16
N LYS A 108 -11.13 6.38 -7.06
CA LYS A 108 -11.55 4.97 -7.05
C LYS A 108 -13.03 4.82 -7.40
N ASP A 109 -13.88 5.67 -6.83
CA ASP A 109 -15.33 5.64 -7.06
C ASP A 109 -15.67 5.90 -8.54
N HIS A 110 -14.94 6.80 -9.21
CA HIS A 110 -15.07 7.00 -10.64
C HIS A 110 -14.66 5.77 -11.46
N MET A 111 -13.60 5.07 -11.07
CA MET A 111 -13.13 3.85 -11.75
C MET A 111 -14.11 2.68 -11.66
N VAL A 112 -14.88 2.60 -10.58
CA VAL A 112 -15.92 1.57 -10.40
C VAL A 112 -17.32 2.05 -10.80
N SER A 113 -17.41 3.26 -11.37
CA SER A 113 -18.70 3.80 -11.80
C SER A 113 -19.32 2.93 -12.91
N PRO A 114 -20.65 2.74 -12.93
CA PRO A 114 -21.32 1.93 -13.95
C PRO A 114 -21.00 2.37 -15.38
N ALA A 115 -20.78 3.68 -15.60
CA ALA A 115 -20.42 4.24 -16.88
C ALA A 115 -19.01 3.81 -17.35
N ALA A 116 -18.02 3.85 -16.44
CA ALA A 116 -16.66 3.42 -16.73
C ALA A 116 -16.59 1.92 -17.02
N ILE A 117 -17.30 1.10 -16.23
CA ILE A 117 -17.35 -0.36 -16.42
C ILE A 117 -18.02 -0.70 -17.75
N ALA A 118 -19.16 -0.08 -18.08
CA ALA A 118 -19.86 -0.33 -19.33
C ALA A 118 -19.02 0.07 -20.56
N PHE A 119 -18.26 1.16 -20.46
CA PHE A 119 -17.33 1.57 -21.51
C PHE A 119 -16.21 0.55 -21.71
N MET A 120 -15.57 0.11 -20.62
CA MET A 120 -14.51 -0.91 -20.66
C MET A 120 -15.01 -2.23 -21.22
N GLU A 121 -16.22 -2.67 -20.87
CA GLU A 121 -16.82 -3.90 -21.38
C GLU A 121 -17.15 -3.80 -22.89
N ARG A 122 -17.68 -2.65 -23.33
CA ARG A 122 -17.89 -2.37 -24.76
C ARG A 122 -16.59 -2.42 -25.53
N ASN A 123 -15.55 -1.79 -24.99
CA ASN A 123 -14.23 -1.78 -25.59
C ASN A 123 -13.70 -3.22 -25.73
N ASN A 124 -13.75 -4.03 -24.67
CA ASN A 124 -13.33 -5.43 -24.68
C ASN A 124 -14.13 -6.29 -25.67
N ARG A 125 -15.44 -6.05 -25.84
CA ARG A 125 -16.26 -6.75 -26.86
C ARG A 125 -15.83 -6.44 -28.29
N GLU A 126 -15.45 -5.21 -28.60
CA GLU A 126 -14.96 -4.84 -29.93
C GLU A 126 -13.63 -5.53 -30.28
N GLU A 127 -12.77 -5.81 -29.30
CA GLU A 127 -11.53 -6.58 -29.50
C GLU A 127 -11.81 -8.02 -29.89
N VAL A 128 -12.68 -8.69 -29.13
CA VAL A 128 -13.07 -10.08 -29.40
C VAL A 128 -13.76 -10.19 -30.77
N LEU A 129 -14.52 -9.17 -31.19
CA LEU A 129 -15.14 -9.10 -32.50
C LEU A 129 -14.13 -8.88 -33.63
N MET A 130 -13.15 -7.99 -33.47
CA MET A 130 -12.08 -7.79 -34.46
C MET A 130 -11.18 -9.02 -34.59
N ALA A 131 -10.81 -9.65 -33.47
CA ALA A 131 -10.05 -10.90 -33.47
C ALA A 131 -10.79 -12.04 -34.19
N LYS A 132 -12.13 -12.07 -34.13
CA LYS A 132 -12.97 -13.01 -34.88
C LYS A 132 -13.09 -12.65 -36.37
N LEU A 133 -13.11 -11.36 -36.71
CA LEU A 133 -13.20 -10.90 -38.10
C LEU A 133 -11.92 -11.20 -38.90
N ASP A 134 -10.75 -11.09 -38.26
CA ASP A 134 -9.46 -11.47 -38.86
C ASP A 134 -9.35 -12.99 -39.10
N ALA A 135 -10.07 -13.81 -38.33
CA ALA A 135 -10.20 -15.24 -38.57
C ALA A 135 -11.17 -15.60 -39.74
N GLN A 136 -12.06 -14.67 -40.13
CA GLN A 136 -13.15 -14.94 -41.08
C GLN A 136 -12.92 -14.35 -42.49
N LYS A 137 -11.78 -13.69 -42.75
CA LYS A 137 -11.43 -13.07 -44.05
C LYS A 137 -11.21 -14.06 -45.22
N SER A 138 -11.61 -15.33 -45.07
CA SER A 138 -11.44 -16.41 -46.05
C SER A 138 -12.69 -16.70 -46.91
N HIS A 139 -13.84 -16.05 -46.71
CA HIS A 139 -15.04 -16.43 -47.46
C HIS A 139 -16.04 -15.26 -47.62
N SER A 140 -15.86 -14.45 -48.66
CA SER A 140 -16.85 -13.43 -49.05
C SER A 140 -17.05 -13.49 -50.56
N ASP A 141 -18.15 -14.10 -50.98
CA ASP A 141 -18.81 -13.85 -52.25
C ASP A 141 -20.27 -14.30 -52.13
N LEU A 142 -21.16 -13.61 -52.86
CA LEU A 142 -22.58 -13.92 -53.09
C LEU A 142 -23.61 -13.22 -52.19
N LEU A 143 -23.67 -11.90 -52.34
CA LEU A 143 -24.86 -11.09 -52.11
C LEU A 143 -25.66 -11.00 -53.43
N ASP A 144 -26.79 -11.70 -53.58
CA ASP A 144 -27.81 -11.29 -54.58
C ASP A 144 -29.26 -11.83 -54.41
N ALA A 145 -29.58 -12.60 -53.37
CA ALA A 145 -30.94 -13.15 -53.17
C ALA A 145 -31.78 -12.34 -52.14
N SER A 146 -31.62 -11.01 -52.13
CA SER A 146 -31.65 -10.19 -50.92
C SER A 146 -32.99 -9.67 -50.40
N VAL A 147 -34.12 -9.74 -51.10
CA VAL A 147 -35.27 -8.89 -50.67
C VAL A 147 -36.50 -9.66 -50.17
N VAL A 148 -36.74 -10.90 -50.60
CA VAL A 148 -37.97 -11.63 -50.24
C VAL A 148 -37.77 -12.64 -49.10
N SER A 149 -36.54 -13.12 -48.86
CA SER A 149 -36.19 -14.03 -47.75
C SER A 149 -35.99 -13.29 -46.41
N ALA A 150 -35.69 -11.99 -46.45
CA ALA A 150 -35.31 -11.19 -45.29
C ALA A 150 -36.41 -11.08 -44.23
N THR A 151 -37.69 -11.00 -44.62
CA THR A 151 -38.80 -10.82 -43.67
C THR A 151 -39.17 -12.09 -42.93
N SER A 152 -39.16 -13.26 -43.59
CA SER A 152 -39.40 -14.55 -42.91
C SER A 152 -38.19 -15.00 -42.08
N ARG A 153 -36.96 -14.73 -42.56
CA ARG A 153 -35.75 -14.92 -41.75
C ARG A 153 -35.78 -14.07 -40.49
N TYR A 154 -36.21 -12.82 -40.56
CA TYR A 154 -36.19 -11.91 -39.41
C TYR A 154 -36.99 -12.45 -38.20
N ILE A 155 -38.10 -13.15 -38.43
CA ILE A 155 -38.94 -13.68 -37.35
C ILE A 155 -38.35 -14.96 -36.75
N GLU A 156 -37.87 -15.90 -37.57
CA GLU A 156 -37.14 -17.09 -37.08
C GLU A 156 -35.81 -16.71 -36.42
N GLU A 157 -35.13 -15.70 -36.96
CA GLU A 157 -33.89 -15.14 -36.42
C GLU A 157 -34.15 -14.48 -35.07
N GLN A 158 -35.24 -13.72 -34.89
CA GLN A 158 -35.61 -13.17 -33.57
C GLN A 158 -35.85 -14.28 -32.54
N GLN A 159 -36.57 -15.34 -32.91
CA GLN A 159 -36.89 -16.42 -31.98
C GLN A 159 -35.67 -17.29 -31.64
N ALA A 160 -34.79 -17.53 -32.61
CA ALA A 160 -33.49 -18.18 -32.40
C ALA A 160 -32.52 -17.29 -31.61
N THR A 161 -32.54 -15.97 -31.84
CA THR A 161 -31.74 -14.99 -31.09
C THR A 161 -32.18 -14.96 -29.63
N GLN A 162 -33.48 -15.07 -29.34
CA GLN A 162 -33.98 -15.09 -27.97
C GLN A 162 -33.58 -16.37 -27.21
N GLN A 163 -33.50 -17.52 -27.90
CA GLN A 163 -32.94 -18.75 -27.33
C GLN A 163 -31.42 -18.65 -27.11
N LEU A 164 -30.70 -18.02 -28.04
CA LEU A 164 -29.26 -17.73 -27.91
C LEU A 164 -28.96 -16.75 -26.77
N ILE A 165 -29.81 -15.75 -26.53
CA ILE A 165 -29.70 -14.82 -25.40
C ILE A 165 -29.88 -15.57 -24.07
N MET A 166 -30.80 -16.54 -24.03
CA MET A 166 -31.05 -17.35 -22.83
C MET A 166 -29.90 -18.34 -22.57
N GLU A 167 -29.36 -18.99 -23.60
CA GLU A 167 -28.12 -19.79 -23.49
C GLU A 167 -26.89 -18.93 -23.12
N GLN A 168 -26.80 -17.68 -23.62
CA GLN A 168 -25.74 -16.74 -23.23
C GLN A 168 -25.83 -16.34 -21.76
N GLN A 169 -27.03 -16.20 -21.20
CA GLN A 169 -27.20 -15.92 -19.77
C GLN A 169 -26.82 -17.11 -18.89
N ASP A 170 -27.09 -18.34 -19.31
CA ASP A 170 -26.62 -19.55 -18.62
C ASP A 170 -25.08 -19.69 -18.70
N GLN A 171 -24.48 -19.37 -19.85
CA GLN A 171 -23.01 -19.26 -19.98
C GLN A 171 -22.40 -18.12 -19.14
N GLN A 172 -23.10 -16.99 -18.96
CA GLN A 172 -22.66 -15.92 -18.06
C GLN A 172 -22.60 -16.39 -16.60
N LEU A 173 -23.56 -17.20 -16.14
CA LEU A 173 -23.51 -17.78 -14.80
C LEU A 173 -22.36 -18.80 -14.65
N GLU A 174 -22.04 -19.56 -15.69
CA GLU A 174 -20.92 -20.50 -15.70
C GLU A 174 -19.54 -19.79 -15.74
N MET A 175 -19.40 -18.69 -16.49
CA MET A 175 -18.16 -17.91 -16.53
C MET A 175 -17.92 -17.06 -15.27
N VAL A 176 -18.99 -16.54 -14.64
CA VAL A 176 -18.90 -15.90 -13.32
C VAL A 176 -18.46 -16.94 -12.27
N SER A 177 -18.97 -18.18 -12.36
CA SER A 177 -18.51 -19.32 -11.54
C SER A 177 -17.03 -19.69 -11.82
N GLY A 178 -16.58 -19.60 -13.07
CA GLY A 178 -15.17 -19.78 -13.44
C GLY A 178 -14.25 -18.71 -12.86
N SER A 179 -14.66 -17.44 -12.90
CA SER A 179 -13.91 -16.32 -12.32
C SER A 179 -13.81 -16.43 -10.79
N ILE A 180 -14.88 -16.89 -10.13
CA ILE A 180 -14.89 -17.24 -8.70
C ILE A 180 -13.92 -18.40 -8.40
N ARG A 181 -13.76 -19.37 -9.30
CA ARG A 181 -12.82 -20.49 -9.15
C ARG A 181 -11.36 -20.05 -9.24
N VAL A 182 -11.04 -19.11 -10.14
CA VAL A 182 -9.70 -18.51 -10.25
C VAL A 182 -9.38 -17.65 -9.02
N LEU A 183 -10.34 -16.83 -8.57
CA LEU A 183 -10.23 -16.08 -7.31
C LEU A 183 -10.02 -16.99 -6.10
N LYS A 184 -10.74 -18.13 -6.02
CA LYS A 184 -10.56 -19.14 -4.97
C LYS A 184 -9.18 -19.79 -5.02
N HIS A 185 -8.66 -20.08 -6.21
CA HIS A 185 -7.32 -20.67 -6.38
C HIS A 185 -6.18 -19.67 -6.08
N MET A 186 -6.38 -18.38 -6.40
CA MET A 186 -5.42 -17.32 -6.03
C MET A 186 -5.49 -17.00 -4.54
N SER A 187 -6.69 -16.94 -3.95
CA SER A 187 -6.88 -16.77 -2.50
C SER A 187 -6.32 -17.94 -1.70
N GLY A 188 -6.41 -19.18 -2.21
CA GLY A 188 -5.78 -20.35 -1.58
C GLY A 188 -4.25 -20.23 -1.52
N ARG A 189 -3.60 -19.87 -2.64
CA ARG A 189 -2.14 -19.66 -2.67
C ARG A 189 -1.68 -18.46 -1.83
N VAL A 190 -2.46 -17.38 -1.79
CA VAL A 190 -2.16 -16.24 -0.92
C VAL A 190 -2.31 -16.63 0.55
N GLY A 191 -3.29 -17.46 0.89
CA GLY A 191 -3.45 -18.00 2.25
C GLY A 191 -2.26 -18.87 2.67
N GLU A 192 -1.77 -19.74 1.78
CA GLU A 192 -0.62 -20.60 2.04
C GLU A 192 0.69 -19.80 2.19
N GLU A 193 0.90 -18.78 1.35
CA GLU A 193 2.04 -17.86 1.46
C GLU A 193 1.96 -16.99 2.74
N LEU A 194 0.76 -16.56 3.15
CA LEU A 194 0.56 -15.84 4.41
C LEU A 194 0.81 -16.73 5.64
N ASP A 195 0.47 -18.01 5.57
CA ASP A 195 0.76 -18.98 6.62
C ASP A 195 2.27 -19.25 6.70
N GLU A 196 2.95 -19.35 5.55
CA GLU A 196 4.41 -19.49 5.46
C GLU A 196 5.14 -18.23 5.98
N GLN A 197 4.66 -17.04 5.64
CA GLN A 197 5.17 -15.77 6.18
C GLN A 197 4.86 -15.61 7.68
N GLY A 198 3.74 -16.16 8.17
CA GLY A 198 3.41 -16.22 9.60
C GLY A 198 4.42 -17.07 10.39
N VAL A 199 4.83 -18.21 9.83
CA VAL A 199 5.88 -19.07 10.41
C VAL A 199 7.25 -18.37 10.37
N MET A 200 7.56 -17.64 9.30
CA MET A 200 8.81 -16.87 9.21
C MET A 200 8.84 -15.67 10.18
N LEU A 201 7.70 -15.03 10.42
CA LEU A 201 7.55 -13.96 11.41
C LEU A 201 7.69 -14.47 12.85
N ASP A 202 7.18 -15.67 13.16
CA ASP A 202 7.39 -16.29 14.48
C ASP A 202 8.87 -16.64 14.70
N ALA A 203 9.56 -17.12 13.67
CA ALA A 203 11.01 -17.34 13.72
C ALA A 203 11.78 -16.02 13.92
N PHE A 204 11.36 -14.94 13.26
CA PHE A 204 11.93 -13.61 13.44
C PHE A 204 11.66 -13.05 14.85
N ALA A 205 10.45 -13.23 15.38
CA ALA A 205 10.12 -12.86 16.76
C ALA A 205 10.99 -13.62 17.78
N HIS A 206 11.24 -14.91 17.53
CA HIS A 206 12.14 -15.72 18.35
C HIS A 206 13.60 -15.22 18.30
N GLU A 207 14.07 -14.82 17.12
CA GLU A 207 15.41 -14.23 16.96
C GLU A 207 15.51 -12.84 17.60
N MET A 208 14.43 -12.06 17.59
CA MET A 208 14.31 -10.79 18.30
C MET A 208 14.37 -10.98 19.82
N ASP A 209 13.65 -11.97 20.37
CA ASP A 209 13.70 -12.31 21.80
C ASP A 209 15.09 -12.75 22.25
N LEU A 210 15.78 -13.54 21.42
CA LEU A 210 17.18 -13.92 21.65
C LEU A 210 18.08 -12.69 21.67
N THR A 211 17.88 -11.76 20.74
CA THR A 211 18.64 -10.51 20.66
C THR A 211 18.36 -9.60 21.87
N GLN A 212 17.11 -9.51 22.32
CA GLN A 212 16.71 -8.75 23.51
C GLN A 212 17.35 -9.35 24.77
N SER A 213 17.38 -10.68 24.89
CA SER A 213 18.03 -11.36 26.03
C SER A 213 19.56 -11.15 26.05
N GLN A 214 20.20 -11.09 24.88
CA GLN A 214 21.62 -10.77 24.73
C GLN A 214 21.88 -9.31 25.12
N MET A 215 21.05 -8.39 24.65
CA MET A 215 21.13 -6.97 24.98
C MET A 215 20.95 -6.75 26.49
N ASP A 216 20.01 -7.45 27.12
CA ASP A 216 19.78 -7.43 28.57
C ASP A 216 20.98 -7.94 29.38
N ARG A 217 21.70 -8.96 28.88
CA ARG A 217 22.96 -9.42 29.49
C ARG A 217 24.05 -8.38 29.36
N VAL A 218 24.15 -7.73 28.20
CA VAL A 218 25.13 -6.66 27.96
C VAL A 218 24.84 -5.46 28.87
N LEU A 219 23.58 -5.04 28.98
CA LEU A 219 23.16 -3.96 29.87
C LEU A 219 23.44 -4.28 31.34
N ARG A 220 23.18 -5.52 31.79
CA ARG A 220 23.54 -5.96 33.14
C ARG A 220 25.05 -5.99 33.38
N LYS A 221 25.84 -6.42 32.39
CA LYS A 221 27.31 -6.36 32.48
C LYS A 221 27.79 -4.91 32.54
N MET A 222 27.22 -3.99 31.76
CA MET A 222 27.54 -2.57 31.84
C MET A 222 27.15 -1.96 33.19
N ALA A 223 25.96 -2.25 33.71
CA ALA A 223 25.54 -1.79 35.04
C ALA A 223 26.46 -2.34 36.14
N LYS A 224 26.87 -3.61 36.03
CA LYS A 224 27.80 -4.23 36.98
C LYS A 224 29.20 -3.66 36.88
N VAL A 225 29.72 -3.40 35.67
CA VAL A 225 31.02 -2.73 35.47
C VAL A 225 30.96 -1.30 36.03
N SER A 226 29.86 -0.60 35.79
CA SER A 226 29.60 0.74 36.34
C SER A 226 29.51 0.74 37.87
N HIS A 227 29.08 -0.35 38.50
CA HIS A 227 28.99 -0.46 39.95
C HIS A 227 30.21 -1.18 40.58
N MET A 228 31.06 -1.82 39.77
CA MET A 228 32.30 -2.49 40.20
C MET A 228 33.51 -1.55 40.23
N THR A 229 33.39 -0.32 39.71
CA THR A 229 34.24 0.79 40.14
C THR A 229 33.88 1.09 41.60
N SER A 230 34.51 0.33 42.50
CA SER A 230 34.31 0.39 43.93
C SER A 230 34.92 1.70 44.44
N ASP A 231 34.13 2.77 44.37
CA ASP A 231 34.50 4.11 44.83
C ASP A 231 35.10 4.06 46.25
N ARG A 232 34.49 3.31 47.18
CA ARG A 232 34.91 3.36 48.60
C ARG A 232 36.34 2.87 48.85
N ARG A 233 36.82 1.85 48.12
CA ARG A 233 38.19 1.32 48.30
C ARG A 233 39.23 2.20 47.58
N GLN A 234 38.88 2.72 46.41
CA GLN A 234 39.74 3.64 45.66
C GLN A 234 39.87 4.99 46.38
N TRP A 235 38.77 5.56 46.86
CA TRP A 235 38.78 6.77 47.68
C TRP A 235 39.53 6.58 49.00
N CYS A 236 39.41 5.43 49.66
CA CYS A 236 40.20 5.13 50.86
C CYS A 236 41.71 5.09 50.55
N ALA A 237 42.12 4.44 49.45
CA ALA A 237 43.51 4.39 49.03
C ALA A 237 44.06 5.80 48.70
N ILE A 238 43.26 6.65 48.03
CA ILE A 238 43.62 8.04 47.71
C ILE A 238 43.81 8.85 49.00
N VAL A 239 42.88 8.74 49.97
CA VAL A 239 42.96 9.47 51.25
C VAL A 239 44.19 9.04 52.07
N VAL A 240 44.48 7.73 52.13
CA VAL A 240 45.67 7.22 52.84
C VAL A 240 46.95 7.72 52.19
N LEU A 241 47.04 7.69 50.86
CA LEU A 241 48.21 8.14 50.12
C LEU A 241 48.44 9.65 50.28
N LEU A 242 47.36 10.45 50.25
CA LEU A 242 47.40 11.87 50.57
C LEU A 242 47.92 12.14 51.99
N GLY A 243 47.43 11.39 52.99
CA GLY A 243 47.88 11.53 54.37
C GLY A 243 49.37 11.26 54.55
N VAL A 244 49.90 10.22 53.90
CA VAL A 244 51.34 9.90 53.91
C VAL A 244 52.16 11.02 53.28
N VAL A 245 51.73 11.55 52.12
CA VAL A 245 52.41 12.67 51.45
C VAL A 245 52.41 13.92 52.34
N LEU A 246 51.29 14.23 52.99
CA LEU A 246 51.17 15.38 53.90
C LEU A 246 52.11 15.23 55.10
N LEU A 247 52.24 14.03 55.64
CA LEU A 247 53.16 13.72 56.74
C LEU A 247 54.62 13.90 56.33
N VAL A 248 55.00 13.43 55.14
CA VAL A 248 56.35 13.65 54.57
C VAL A 248 56.62 15.14 54.36
N LEU A 249 55.65 15.91 53.88
CA LEU A 249 55.80 17.36 53.71
C LEU A 249 55.97 18.08 55.05
N ILE A 250 55.19 17.74 56.06
CA ILE A 250 55.33 18.32 57.41
C ILE A 250 56.72 18.04 57.96
N LEU A 251 57.20 16.79 57.86
CA LEU A 251 58.55 16.41 58.30
C LEU A 251 59.63 17.21 57.55
N LEU A 252 59.50 17.40 56.23
CA LEU A 252 60.45 18.17 55.43
C LEU A 252 60.47 19.67 55.77
N PHE A 253 59.34 20.26 56.13
CA PHE A 253 59.28 21.68 56.53
C PHE A 253 59.61 21.90 58.01
N SER A 254 59.52 20.87 58.84
CA SER A 254 59.88 20.93 60.27
C SER A 254 61.36 20.66 60.55
N LEU A 255 62.08 20.08 59.59
CA LEU A 255 63.51 19.77 59.64
C LEU A 255 64.32 20.89 58.98
#